data_AF-A0A7R8ZKU3-F1
#
_entry.id   AF-A0A7R8ZKU3-F1
#
_cell.length_a   1.000
_cell.length_b   1.000
_cell.length_c   1.000
_cell.angle_alpha   90.00
_cell.angle_beta   90.00
_cell.angle_gamma   90.00
#
_symmetry.space_group_name_H-M   'P 1'
#
loop_
_entity.id
_entity.type
_entity.pdbx_description
1 polymer ?
#
loop_
_entity_poly.entity_id
_entity_poly.type
_entity_poly.pdbx_seq_one_letter_code
_entity_poly.pdbx_strand_id
1 'polypeptide(L)'
;MAEARSAAAHFNVPPDPELAKSDLHEILVSTRRSLVRYYYRTRNSIRNGTWPTSLNNLGIAFMLIVSLLLCDVEMVQTPKSALWRLSENQFFSWIAPLSFPRLLRALLFSSLLAVCFFIVLMAVRQLILRALLRYRGWMHQRLRKPSWRMILWGTVVKLVSGYKPSLYSTQRSLPRMVVPPLQDTIRLTLESLEPIVDEEELEQLRREAEVFKAELAPKLQRVLVLKSWWAQNYVSDWW
;
A
#
# COMPACT_ATOMS: atom_id res chain seq x y z
N MET A 1 -11.32 10.54 13.86
CA MET A 1 -12.66 11.13 14.13
C MET A 1 -13.51 10.34 15.14
N ALA A 2 -13.32 9.03 15.35
CA ALA A 2 -14.05 8.28 16.39
C ALA A 2 -13.62 8.67 17.82
N GLU A 3 -12.33 8.93 18.04
CA GLU A 3 -11.76 9.23 19.37
C GLU A 3 -12.11 10.62 19.90
N ALA A 4 -12.24 11.63 19.03
CA ALA A 4 -12.66 12.97 19.42
C ALA A 4 -14.15 13.04 19.80
N ARG A 5 -14.98 12.18 19.20
CA ARG A 5 -16.41 12.06 19.56
C ARG A 5 -16.64 11.26 20.84
N SER A 6 -15.78 10.28 21.16
CA SER A 6 -15.87 9.55 22.43
C SER A 6 -15.47 10.40 23.63
N ALA A 7 -14.51 11.33 23.47
CA ALA A 7 -14.06 12.20 24.55
C ALA A 7 -15.12 13.24 24.98
N ALA A 8 -16.00 13.68 24.07
CA ALA A 8 -17.02 14.68 24.36
C ALA A 8 -18.32 14.11 25.00
N ALA A 9 -18.45 12.77 25.08
CA ALA A 9 -19.69 12.10 25.51
C ALA A 9 -19.69 11.67 26.98
N HIS A 10 -18.59 11.83 27.72
CA HIS A 10 -18.53 11.39 29.11
C HIS A 10 -19.06 12.47 30.06
N PHE A 11 -20.35 12.37 30.41
CA PHE A 11 -20.89 13.04 31.59
C PHE A 11 -20.45 12.27 32.84
N ASN A 12 -19.75 12.94 33.77
CA ASN A 12 -19.38 12.41 35.08
C ASN A 12 -20.62 12.31 35.98
N VAL A 13 -21.45 11.30 35.77
CA VAL A 13 -22.49 10.86 36.71
C VAL A 13 -21.97 9.60 37.41
N PRO A 14 -22.10 9.46 38.74
CA PRO A 14 -21.72 8.22 39.42
C PRO A 14 -22.49 7.05 38.80
N PRO A 15 -21.81 5.99 38.33
CA PRO A 15 -22.49 4.92 37.60
C PRO A 15 -23.35 4.11 38.58
N ASP A 16 -24.66 4.03 38.30
CA ASP A 16 -25.53 3.05 38.94
C ASP A 16 -24.99 1.64 38.68
N PRO A 17 -24.92 0.74 39.68
CA PRO A 17 -24.32 -0.57 39.54
C PRO A 17 -25.04 -1.49 38.54
N GLU A 18 -26.32 -1.25 38.27
CA GLU A 18 -27.07 -1.93 37.20
C GLU A 18 -26.70 -1.37 35.82
N LEU A 19 -26.52 -0.05 35.71
CA LEU A 19 -26.06 0.62 34.49
C LEU A 19 -24.63 0.18 34.12
N ALA A 20 -23.76 0.02 35.12
CA ALA A 20 -22.39 -0.46 34.92
C ALA A 20 -22.34 -1.89 34.34
N LYS A 21 -23.27 -2.77 34.71
CA LYS A 21 -23.34 -4.14 34.15
C LYS A 21 -23.83 -4.14 32.70
N SER A 22 -24.82 -3.32 32.36
CA SER A 22 -25.23 -3.13 30.96
C SER A 22 -24.10 -2.53 30.12
N ASP A 23 -23.38 -1.55 30.65
CA ASP A 23 -22.25 -0.91 29.97
C ASP A 23 -21.12 -1.91 29.68
N LEU A 24 -20.76 -2.77 30.65
CA LEU A 24 -19.74 -3.80 30.44
C LEU A 24 -20.16 -4.80 29.36
N HIS A 25 -21.43 -5.22 29.33
CA HIS A 25 -21.93 -6.09 28.28
C HIS A 25 -21.87 -5.39 26.91
N GLU A 26 -22.24 -4.11 26.81
CA GLU A 26 -22.15 -3.34 25.57
C GLU A 26 -20.71 -3.13 25.10
N ILE A 27 -19.78 -2.88 26.02
CA ILE A 27 -18.35 -2.80 25.75
C ILE A 27 -17.83 -4.15 25.23
N LEU A 28 -18.20 -5.27 25.85
CA LEU A 28 -17.80 -6.61 25.38
C LEU A 28 -18.37 -6.94 24.00
N VAL A 29 -19.63 -6.60 23.73
CA VAL A 29 -20.24 -6.82 22.42
C VAL A 29 -19.60 -5.93 21.35
N SER A 30 -19.35 -4.66 21.65
CA SER A 30 -18.74 -3.71 20.71
C SER A 30 -17.26 -4.03 20.43
N THR A 31 -16.49 -4.42 21.44
CA THR A 31 -15.11 -4.90 21.28
C THR A 31 -15.06 -6.18 20.45
N ARG A 32 -15.92 -7.17 20.74
CA ARG A 32 -16.03 -8.39 19.92
C ARG A 32 -16.35 -8.06 18.46
N ARG A 33 -17.36 -7.22 18.21
CA ARG A 33 -17.72 -6.79 16.84
C ARG A 33 -16.55 -6.10 16.15
N SER A 34 -15.81 -5.27 16.86
CA SER A 34 -14.64 -4.55 16.33
C SER A 34 -13.48 -5.49 16.00
N LEU A 35 -13.17 -6.45 16.89
CA LEU A 35 -12.15 -7.46 16.67
C LEU A 35 -12.47 -8.37 15.49
N VAL A 36 -13.73 -8.80 15.36
CA VAL A 36 -14.19 -9.60 14.21
C VAL A 36 -14.04 -8.82 12.90
N ARG A 37 -14.44 -7.54 12.86
CA ARG A 37 -14.24 -6.68 11.68
C ARG A 37 -12.76 -6.48 11.37
N TYR A 38 -11.94 -6.26 12.39
CA TYR A 38 -10.50 -6.11 12.23
C TYR A 38 -9.87 -7.38 11.66
N TYR A 39 -10.23 -8.55 12.18
CA TYR A 39 -9.78 -9.85 11.67
C TYR A 39 -10.13 -10.03 10.18
N TYR A 40 -11.39 -9.84 9.80
CA TYR A 40 -11.80 -10.00 8.39
C TYR A 40 -11.17 -8.96 7.48
N ARG A 41 -10.98 -7.71 7.95
CA ARG A 41 -10.28 -6.67 7.20
C ARG A 41 -8.82 -7.05 6.96
N THR A 42 -8.11 -7.49 8.00
CA THR A 42 -6.71 -7.91 7.91
C THR A 42 -6.55 -9.14 7.01
N ARG A 43 -7.38 -10.16 7.21
CA ARG A 43 -7.39 -11.37 6.36
C ARG A 43 -7.65 -11.05 4.89
N ASN A 44 -8.66 -10.22 4.60
CA ASN A 44 -8.96 -9.82 3.22
C ASN A 44 -7.84 -8.96 2.63
N SER A 45 -7.24 -8.08 3.43
CA SER A 45 -6.10 -7.25 3.03
C SER A 45 -4.90 -8.12 2.64
N ILE A 46 -4.58 -9.15 3.42
CA ILE A 46 -3.54 -10.12 3.11
C ILE A 46 -3.89 -10.89 1.84
N ARG A 47 -5.08 -11.51 1.78
CA ARG A 47 -5.53 -12.31 0.62
C ARG A 47 -5.50 -11.53 -0.69
N ASN A 48 -5.97 -10.28 -0.66
CA ASN A 48 -5.98 -9.42 -1.84
C ASN A 48 -4.57 -8.93 -2.19
N GLY A 49 -3.71 -8.74 -1.19
CA GLY A 49 -2.32 -8.32 -1.37
C GLY A 49 -1.42 -9.42 -1.93
N THR A 50 -1.66 -10.68 -1.58
CA THR A 50 -0.86 -11.80 -2.07
C THR A 50 -1.23 -12.22 -3.50
N TRP A 51 -2.45 -11.91 -3.95
CA TRP A 51 -2.92 -12.25 -5.30
C TRP A 51 -1.96 -11.75 -6.41
N PRO A 52 -1.65 -12.54 -7.46
CA PRO A 52 -2.16 -13.88 -7.81
C PRO A 52 -1.47 -15.04 -7.07
N THR A 53 -0.37 -14.74 -6.41
CA THR A 53 0.50 -15.67 -5.69
C THR A 53 -0.15 -16.08 -4.37
N SER A 54 -0.58 -17.33 -4.26
CA SER A 54 -1.21 -17.83 -3.03
C SER A 54 -0.16 -18.16 -1.95
N LEU A 55 -0.61 -18.33 -0.70
CA LEU A 55 0.25 -18.85 0.38
C LEU A 55 0.81 -20.25 0.04
N ASN A 56 0.18 -20.99 -0.86
CA ASN A 56 0.70 -22.26 -1.34
C ASN A 56 2.00 -22.07 -2.11
N ASN A 57 2.13 -21.00 -2.89
CA ASN A 57 3.37 -20.70 -3.62
C ASN A 57 4.52 -20.37 -2.67
N LEU A 58 4.23 -19.72 -1.54
CA LEU A 58 5.20 -19.53 -0.46
C LEU A 58 5.65 -20.89 0.12
N GLY A 59 4.70 -21.80 0.38
CA GLY A 59 5.00 -23.16 0.82
C GLY A 59 5.84 -23.95 -0.18
N ILE A 60 5.56 -23.84 -1.48
CA ILE A 60 6.36 -24.46 -2.55
C ILE A 60 7.78 -23.90 -2.57
N ALA A 61 7.93 -22.57 -2.50
CA ALA A 61 9.25 -21.94 -2.45
C ALA A 61 10.05 -22.39 -1.22
N PHE A 62 9.39 -22.44 -0.05
CA PHE A 62 9.98 -22.97 1.17
C PHE A 62 10.43 -24.43 1.00
N MET A 63 9.57 -25.31 0.50
CA MET A 63 9.89 -26.72 0.30
C MET A 63 11.03 -26.92 -0.70
N LEU A 64 11.08 -26.12 -1.78
CA LEU A 64 12.19 -26.15 -2.74
C LEU A 64 13.51 -25.75 -2.09
N ILE A 65 13.53 -24.68 -1.29
CA ILE A 65 14.74 -24.21 -0.61
C ILE A 65 15.19 -25.22 0.45
N VAL A 66 14.26 -25.77 1.26
CA VAL A 66 14.58 -26.83 2.23
C VAL A 66 15.16 -28.06 1.54
N SER A 67 14.49 -28.53 0.48
CA SER A 67 14.93 -29.68 -0.30
C SER A 67 16.34 -29.45 -0.86
N LEU A 68 16.60 -28.27 -1.44
CA LEU A 68 17.91 -27.89 -1.97
C LEU A 68 19.02 -27.90 -0.90
N LEU A 69 18.71 -27.49 0.33
CA LEU A 69 19.66 -27.45 1.45
C LEU A 69 19.95 -28.83 2.04
N LEU A 70 18.95 -29.72 2.05
CA LEU A 70 19.05 -31.06 2.61
C LEU A 70 19.51 -32.11 1.58
N CYS A 71 19.41 -31.82 0.28
CA CYS A 71 19.80 -32.74 -0.77
C CYS A 71 21.35 -32.86 -0.88
N ASP A 72 21.84 -34.08 -1.01
CA ASP A 72 23.26 -34.42 -1.13
C ASP A 72 23.63 -34.89 -2.55
N VAL A 73 23.12 -34.18 -3.56
CA VAL A 73 23.43 -34.44 -4.97
C VAL A 73 24.53 -33.49 -5.46
N GLU A 74 25.53 -34.01 -6.17
CA GLU A 74 26.71 -33.27 -6.65
C GLU A 74 26.34 -32.03 -7.49
N MET A 75 25.31 -32.14 -8.34
CA MET A 75 24.81 -31.06 -9.19
C MET A 75 24.32 -29.82 -8.42
N VAL A 76 23.97 -29.98 -7.14
CA VAL A 76 23.37 -28.95 -6.29
C VAL A 76 24.38 -28.33 -5.32
N GLN A 77 25.61 -28.83 -5.26
CA GLN A 77 26.60 -28.39 -4.28
C GLN A 77 26.97 -26.89 -4.41
N THR A 78 27.03 -26.37 -5.63
CA THR A 78 27.34 -24.95 -5.90
C THR A 78 26.26 -24.01 -5.35
N PRO A 79 24.97 -24.14 -5.70
CA PRO A 79 23.92 -23.30 -5.11
C PRO A 79 23.72 -23.57 -3.61
N LYS A 80 23.87 -24.82 -3.15
CA LYS A 80 23.78 -25.18 -1.71
C LYS A 80 24.84 -24.47 -0.88
N SER A 81 26.10 -24.49 -1.32
CA SER A 81 27.20 -23.81 -0.60
C SER A 81 27.03 -22.29 -0.60
N ALA A 82 26.54 -21.70 -1.68
CA ALA A 82 26.19 -20.27 -1.72
C ALA A 82 25.10 -19.91 -0.70
N LEU A 83 24.06 -20.74 -0.58
CA LEU A 83 22.99 -20.55 0.41
C LEU A 83 23.47 -20.73 1.85
N TRP A 84 24.32 -21.71 2.12
CA TRP A 84 24.91 -21.88 3.45
C TRP A 84 25.81 -20.70 3.82
N ARG A 85 26.63 -20.19 2.89
CA ARG A 85 27.41 -18.96 3.09
C ARG A 85 26.50 -17.77 3.42
N LEU A 86 25.38 -17.62 2.71
CA LEU A 86 24.40 -16.58 3.00
C LEU A 86 23.78 -16.73 4.41
N SER A 87 23.56 -17.97 4.86
CA SER A 87 23.03 -18.26 6.20
C SER A 87 24.06 -18.02 7.33
N GLU A 88 25.34 -17.95 7.01
CA GLU A 88 26.43 -17.70 7.97
C GLU A 88 26.71 -16.21 8.18
N ASN A 89 26.00 -15.34 7.47
CA ASN A 89 26.07 -13.90 7.69
C ASN A 89 25.64 -13.53 9.11
N GLN A 90 26.20 -12.43 9.63
CA GLN A 90 25.96 -11.92 10.98
C GLN A 90 24.46 -11.88 11.36
N PHE A 91 23.61 -11.40 10.45
CA PHE A 91 22.16 -11.33 10.65
C PHE A 91 21.49 -12.69 10.88
N PHE A 92 21.86 -13.72 10.09
CA PHE A 92 21.27 -15.04 10.21
C PHE A 92 21.83 -15.83 11.38
N SER A 93 23.12 -15.64 11.70
CA SER A 93 23.74 -16.25 12.88
C SER A 93 23.12 -15.79 14.21
N TRP A 94 22.52 -14.59 14.24
CA TRP A 94 21.73 -14.11 15.36
C TRP A 94 20.36 -14.80 15.48
N ILE A 95 19.69 -15.08 14.36
CA ILE A 95 18.37 -15.73 14.31
C ILE A 95 18.48 -17.25 14.53
N ALA A 96 19.50 -17.88 13.96
CA ALA A 96 19.73 -19.32 14.02
C ALA A 96 21.20 -19.60 14.37
N PRO A 97 21.56 -19.59 15.67
CA PRO A 97 22.92 -19.81 16.15
C PRO A 97 23.52 -21.13 15.66
N LEU A 98 24.85 -21.18 15.55
CA LEU A 98 25.62 -22.37 15.15
C LEU A 98 25.36 -23.59 16.06
N SER A 99 24.92 -23.36 17.29
CA SER A 99 24.56 -24.40 18.28
C SER A 99 23.31 -25.21 17.92
N PHE A 100 22.48 -24.71 16.99
CA PHE A 100 21.26 -25.41 16.59
C PHE A 100 21.55 -26.59 15.63
N PRO A 101 20.75 -27.67 15.68
CA PRO A 101 20.90 -28.78 14.75
C PRO A 101 20.69 -28.30 13.31
N ARG A 102 21.42 -28.91 12.37
CA ARG A 102 21.44 -28.49 10.95
C ARG A 102 20.05 -28.39 10.34
N LEU A 103 19.16 -29.32 10.69
CA LEU A 103 17.78 -29.33 10.20
C LEU A 103 16.99 -28.10 10.67
N LEU A 104 17.09 -27.72 11.95
CA LEU A 104 16.41 -26.53 12.47
C LEU A 104 16.94 -25.25 11.81
N ARG A 105 18.26 -25.14 11.64
CA ARG A 105 18.89 -24.05 10.89
C ARG A 105 18.37 -23.96 9.45
N ALA A 106 18.32 -25.10 8.75
CA ALA A 106 17.83 -25.16 7.38
C ALA A 106 16.37 -24.71 7.27
N LEU A 107 15.50 -25.15 8.19
CA LEU A 107 14.08 -24.76 8.23
C LEU A 107 13.87 -23.27 8.54
N LEU A 108 14.62 -22.71 9.49
CA LEU A 108 14.51 -21.28 9.82
C LEU A 108 15.00 -20.40 8.67
N PHE A 109 16.16 -20.75 8.11
CA PHE A 109 16.75 -20.02 6.98
C PHE A 109 15.86 -20.07 5.74
N SER A 110 15.37 -21.26 5.38
CA SER A 110 14.48 -21.41 4.22
C SER A 110 13.14 -20.69 4.40
N SER A 111 12.59 -20.65 5.62
CA SER A 111 11.37 -19.90 5.94
C SER A 111 11.58 -18.41 5.70
N LEU A 112 12.66 -17.85 6.26
CA LEU A 112 12.95 -16.42 6.10
C LEU A 112 13.23 -16.06 4.65
N LEU A 113 14.03 -16.88 3.94
CA LEU A 113 14.36 -16.63 2.54
C LEU A 113 13.12 -16.72 1.65
N ALA A 114 12.23 -17.70 1.87
CA ALA A 114 10.98 -17.84 1.14
C ALA A 114 10.05 -16.63 1.36
N VAL A 115 9.91 -16.17 2.61
CA VAL A 115 9.11 -14.99 2.94
C VAL A 115 9.70 -13.73 2.30
N CYS A 116 11.02 -13.55 2.38
CA CYS A 116 11.70 -12.40 1.79
C CYS A 116 11.54 -12.38 0.26
N PHE A 117 11.80 -13.52 -0.40
CA PHE A 117 11.56 -13.69 -1.83
C PHE A 117 10.11 -13.37 -2.22
N PHE A 118 9.14 -13.84 -1.45
CA PHE A 118 7.73 -13.58 -1.68
C PHE A 118 7.38 -12.09 -1.55
N ILE A 119 7.89 -11.40 -0.53
CA ILE A 119 7.69 -9.95 -0.36
C ILE A 119 8.29 -9.18 -1.55
N VAL A 120 9.51 -9.53 -1.97
CA VAL A 120 10.16 -8.91 -3.12
C VAL A 120 9.34 -9.12 -4.39
N LEU A 121 8.85 -10.34 -4.64
CA LEU A 121 8.01 -10.64 -5.80
C LEU A 121 6.72 -9.79 -5.81
N MET A 122 6.05 -9.66 -4.65
CA MET A 122 4.87 -8.78 -4.53
C MET A 122 5.21 -7.33 -4.82
N ALA A 123 6.31 -6.82 -4.24
CA ALA A 123 6.74 -5.45 -4.40
C ALA A 123 7.07 -5.14 -5.87
N VAL A 124 7.82 -6.03 -6.54
CA VAL A 124 8.16 -5.90 -7.96
C VAL A 124 6.89 -5.86 -8.82
N ARG A 125 5.97 -6.82 -8.63
CA ARG A 125 4.69 -6.82 -9.35
C ARG A 125 3.91 -5.53 -9.12
N GLN A 126 3.84 -5.07 -7.87
CA GLN A 126 3.13 -3.85 -7.50
C GLN A 126 3.75 -2.61 -8.16
N LEU A 127 5.08 -2.53 -8.25
CA LEU A 127 5.78 -1.46 -8.94
C LEU A 127 5.52 -1.48 -10.46
N ILE A 128 5.56 -2.67 -11.08
CA ILE A 128 5.23 -2.84 -12.50
C ILE A 128 3.80 -2.38 -12.79
N LEU A 129 2.82 -2.86 -12.00
CA LEU A 129 1.43 -2.45 -12.17
C LEU A 129 1.23 -0.95 -11.92
N ARG A 130 1.89 -0.36 -10.92
CA ARG A 130 1.86 1.09 -10.68
C ARG A 130 2.37 1.87 -11.89
N ALA A 131 3.48 1.43 -12.48
CA ALA A 131 4.04 2.06 -13.67
C ALA A 131 3.10 1.93 -14.88
N LEU A 132 2.53 0.74 -15.10
CA LEU A 132 1.58 0.49 -16.19
C LEU A 132 0.29 1.31 -16.03
N LEU A 133 -0.29 1.34 -14.82
CA LEU A 133 -1.53 2.04 -14.53
C LEU A 133 -1.36 3.56 -14.43
N ARG A 134 -0.12 4.07 -14.36
CA ARG A 134 0.17 5.50 -14.50
C ARG A 134 -0.10 6.00 -15.92
N TYR A 135 0.02 5.15 -16.94
CA TYR A 135 -0.26 5.54 -18.32
C TYR A 135 -1.75 5.82 -18.53
N ARG A 136 -2.08 7.07 -18.87
CA ARG A 136 -3.45 7.56 -19.12
C ARG A 136 -3.78 7.80 -20.59
N GLY A 137 -2.83 7.60 -21.50
CA GLY A 137 -3.02 7.91 -22.92
C GLY A 137 -4.09 7.07 -23.62
N TRP A 138 -4.48 5.93 -23.04
CA TRP A 138 -5.58 5.11 -23.54
C TRP A 138 -6.96 5.78 -23.41
N MET A 139 -7.15 6.68 -22.43
CA MET A 139 -8.45 7.34 -22.19
C MET A 139 -8.80 8.37 -23.26
N HIS A 140 -7.78 8.95 -23.92
CA HIS A 140 -7.98 9.99 -24.93
C HIS A 140 -8.01 9.43 -26.36
N GLN A 141 -7.88 8.10 -26.54
CA GLN A 141 -7.88 7.45 -27.85
C GLN A 141 -9.29 7.02 -28.27
N ARG A 142 -9.54 7.05 -29.58
CA ARG A 142 -10.80 6.56 -30.17
C ARG A 142 -10.83 5.03 -30.12
N LEU A 143 -11.79 4.46 -29.38
CA LEU A 143 -11.92 3.01 -29.13
C LEU A 143 -11.94 2.13 -30.40
N ARG A 144 -12.46 2.66 -31.52
CA ARG A 144 -12.60 1.90 -32.78
C ARG A 144 -11.31 1.78 -33.60
N LYS A 145 -10.24 2.49 -33.24
CA LYS A 145 -8.93 2.43 -33.92
C LYS A 145 -7.80 2.42 -32.89
N PRO A 146 -7.63 1.32 -32.12
CA PRO A 146 -6.61 1.27 -31.08
C PRO A 146 -5.21 1.29 -31.69
N SER A 147 -4.32 2.11 -31.12
CA SER A 147 -2.90 2.11 -31.48
C SER A 147 -2.23 0.81 -31.02
N TRP A 148 -1.20 0.34 -31.73
CA TRP A 148 -0.41 -0.84 -31.32
C TRP A 148 0.17 -0.69 -29.90
N ARG A 149 0.55 0.54 -29.50
CA ARG A 149 1.05 0.83 -28.14
C ARG A 149 -0.01 0.54 -27.08
N MET A 150 -1.28 0.82 -27.39
CA MET A 150 -2.42 0.55 -26.49
C MET A 150 -2.69 -0.94 -26.39
N ILE A 151 -2.64 -1.67 -27.51
CA ILE A 151 -2.79 -3.13 -27.53
C ILE A 151 -1.68 -3.80 -26.72
N LEU A 152 -0.43 -3.39 -26.94
CA LEU A 152 0.72 -3.86 -26.18
C LEU A 152 0.56 -3.57 -24.68
N TRP A 153 0.27 -2.32 -24.31
CA TRP A 153 0.04 -1.92 -22.92
C TRP A 153 -1.07 -2.77 -22.27
N GLY A 154 -2.23 -2.90 -22.91
CA GLY A 154 -3.37 -3.65 -22.38
C GLY A 154 -3.05 -5.15 -22.22
N THR A 155 -2.26 -5.71 -23.14
CA THR A 155 -1.79 -7.10 -23.08
C THR A 155 -0.85 -7.30 -21.89
N VAL A 156 0.12 -6.40 -21.71
CA VAL A 156 1.04 -6.43 -20.56
C VAL A 156 0.29 -6.26 -19.24
N VAL A 157 -0.65 -5.32 -19.15
CA VAL A 157 -1.51 -5.14 -17.96
C VAL A 157 -2.29 -6.41 -17.65
N LYS A 158 -2.86 -7.08 -18.67
CA LYS A 158 -3.62 -8.32 -18.50
C LYS A 158 -2.72 -9.47 -18.00
N LEU A 159 -1.51 -9.61 -18.54
CA LEU A 159 -0.55 -10.62 -18.10
C LEU A 159 -0.10 -10.39 -16.64
N VAL A 160 0.28 -9.16 -16.29
CA VAL A 160 0.79 -8.84 -14.93
C VAL A 160 -0.33 -8.84 -13.88
N SER A 161 -1.57 -8.53 -14.28
CA SER A 161 -2.73 -8.58 -13.38
C SER A 161 -3.08 -10.02 -12.96
N GLY A 162 -2.76 -11.01 -13.80
CA GLY A 162 -3.01 -12.44 -13.57
C GLY A 162 -4.37 -12.91 -14.09
N TYR A 163 -4.60 -14.22 -14.03
CA TYR A 163 -5.84 -14.86 -14.48
C TYR A 163 -6.98 -14.60 -13.48
N LYS A 164 -8.08 -13.99 -13.93
CA LYS A 164 -9.27 -13.65 -13.10
C LYS A 164 -8.92 -12.89 -11.81
N PRO A 165 -8.43 -11.64 -11.91
CA PRO A 165 -8.10 -10.85 -10.74
C PRO A 165 -9.31 -10.66 -9.82
N SER A 166 -9.12 -10.86 -8.52
CA SER A 166 -10.15 -10.49 -7.53
C SER A 166 -10.38 -8.97 -7.56
N LEU A 167 -11.60 -8.53 -7.23
CA LEU A 167 -12.05 -7.14 -7.31
C LEU A 167 -11.04 -6.15 -6.68
N TYR A 168 -10.49 -6.49 -5.52
CA TYR A 168 -9.56 -5.62 -4.78
C TYR A 168 -8.07 -5.99 -4.93
N SER A 169 -7.73 -6.90 -5.85
CA SER A 169 -6.35 -7.41 -6.00
C SER A 169 -5.36 -6.38 -6.57
N THR A 170 -5.85 -5.39 -7.32
CA THR A 170 -5.03 -4.32 -7.91
C THR A 170 -5.08 -3.02 -7.11
N GLN A 171 -5.88 -2.95 -6.04
CA GLN A 171 -6.11 -1.72 -5.27
C GLN A 171 -4.82 -1.11 -4.73
N ARG A 172 -3.90 -1.95 -4.25
CA ARG A 172 -2.59 -1.51 -3.73
C ARG A 172 -1.63 -1.05 -4.84
N SER A 173 -1.88 -1.50 -6.06
CA SER A 173 -1.06 -1.21 -7.24
C SER A 173 -1.53 0.03 -8.00
N LEU A 174 -2.59 0.69 -7.54
CA LEU A 174 -2.98 1.98 -8.09
C LEU A 174 -1.87 3.02 -7.80
N PRO A 175 -1.61 3.94 -8.76
CA PRO A 175 -0.72 5.05 -8.52
C PRO A 175 -1.31 5.97 -7.46
N ARG A 176 -0.45 6.55 -6.61
CA ARG A 176 -0.87 7.55 -5.63
C ARG A 176 -1.37 8.80 -6.35
N MET A 177 -2.32 9.49 -5.73
CA MET A 177 -2.77 10.78 -6.22
C MET A 177 -1.63 11.81 -6.06
N VAL A 178 -1.22 12.41 -7.17
CA VAL A 178 -0.20 13.46 -7.18
C VAL A 178 -0.81 14.79 -6.74
N VAL A 179 -0.03 15.60 -6.03
CA VAL A 179 -0.39 16.98 -5.74
C VAL A 179 -0.12 17.82 -6.98
N PRO A 180 -1.11 18.58 -7.50
CA PRO A 180 -0.91 19.42 -8.68
C PRO A 180 0.13 20.52 -8.41
N PRO A 181 0.86 21.00 -9.43
CA PRO A 181 1.78 22.12 -9.26
C PRO A 181 1.03 23.36 -8.78
N LEU A 182 1.63 24.05 -7.80
CA LEU A 182 1.02 25.25 -7.20
C LEU A 182 0.72 26.33 -8.24
N GLN A 183 1.68 26.61 -9.12
CA GLN A 183 1.55 27.64 -10.16
C GLN A 183 0.38 27.33 -11.11
N ASP A 184 0.27 26.07 -11.55
CA ASP A 184 -0.83 25.66 -12.42
C ASP A 184 -2.18 25.74 -11.70
N THR A 185 -2.22 25.42 -10.41
CA THR A 185 -3.45 25.50 -9.62
C THR A 185 -3.92 26.94 -9.49
N ILE A 186 -3.02 27.87 -9.11
CA ILE A 186 -3.36 29.30 -9.01
C ILE A 186 -3.82 29.85 -10.37
N ARG A 187 -3.08 29.56 -11.44
CA ARG A 187 -3.44 30.02 -12.79
C ARG A 187 -4.83 29.52 -13.20
N LEU A 188 -5.07 28.21 -13.10
CA LEU A 188 -6.35 27.61 -13.47
C LEU A 188 -7.51 28.12 -12.61
N THR A 189 -7.26 28.42 -11.33
CA THR A 189 -8.27 29.03 -10.46
C THR A 189 -8.63 30.44 -10.94
N LEU A 190 -7.66 31.29 -11.26
CA LEU A 190 -7.93 32.64 -11.78
C LEU A 190 -8.63 32.60 -13.15
N GLU A 191 -8.18 31.74 -14.07
CA GLU A 191 -8.83 31.51 -15.37
C GLU A 191 -10.28 31.03 -15.22
N SER A 192 -10.57 30.21 -14.19
CA SER A 192 -11.94 29.73 -13.92
C SER A 192 -12.85 30.80 -13.33
N LEU A 193 -12.29 31.82 -12.70
CA LEU A 193 -13.03 32.93 -12.07
C LEU A 193 -13.26 34.09 -13.04
N GLU A 194 -12.38 34.27 -14.03
CA GLU A 194 -12.49 35.32 -15.06
C GLU A 194 -13.89 35.49 -15.68
N PRO A 195 -14.65 34.43 -16.04
CA PRO A 195 -16.01 34.61 -16.57
C PRO A 195 -17.09 34.87 -15.51
N ILE A 196 -16.74 34.87 -14.22
CA ILE A 196 -17.69 34.93 -13.08
C ILE A 196 -17.60 36.28 -12.35
N VAL A 197 -16.39 36.84 -12.22
CA VAL A 197 -16.13 38.08 -11.47
C VAL A 197 -15.89 39.28 -12.39
N ASP A 198 -16.12 40.48 -11.87
CA ASP A 198 -15.81 41.73 -12.58
C ASP A 198 -14.29 41.95 -12.68
N GLU A 199 -13.83 42.74 -13.66
CA GLU A 199 -12.39 42.94 -13.93
C GLU A 199 -11.65 43.56 -12.73
N GLU A 200 -12.29 44.46 -11.97
CA GLU A 200 -11.68 45.08 -10.79
C GLU A 200 -11.44 44.05 -9.67
N GLU A 201 -12.40 43.14 -9.44
CA GLU A 201 -12.30 42.07 -8.46
C GLU A 201 -11.27 41.02 -8.91
N LEU A 202 -11.22 40.71 -10.21
CA LEU A 202 -10.23 39.82 -10.78
C LEU A 202 -8.80 40.34 -10.59
N GLU A 203 -8.59 41.64 -10.79
CA GLU A 203 -7.28 42.27 -10.59
C GLU A 203 -6.86 42.25 -9.12
N GLN A 204 -7.81 42.41 -8.19
CA GLN A 204 -7.54 42.22 -6.77
C GLN A 204 -7.14 40.77 -6.45
N LEU A 205 -7.88 39.78 -6.95
CA LEU A 205 -7.58 38.36 -6.77
C LEU A 205 -6.20 37.98 -7.35
N ARG A 206 -5.80 38.56 -8.49
CA ARG A 206 -4.46 38.39 -9.06
C ARG A 206 -3.37 38.88 -8.10
N ARG A 207 -3.56 40.05 -7.48
CA ARG A 207 -2.60 40.60 -6.49
C ARG A 207 -2.51 39.72 -5.25
N GLU A 208 -3.65 39.29 -4.71
CA GLU A 208 -3.70 38.39 -3.55
C GLU A 208 -3.05 37.03 -3.85
N ALA A 209 -3.27 36.50 -5.05
CA ALA A 209 -2.66 35.26 -5.51
C ALA A 209 -1.13 35.34 -5.58
N GLU A 210 -0.56 36.48 -6.02
CA GLU A 210 0.90 36.67 -6.03
C GLU A 210 1.48 36.78 -4.61
N VAL A 211 0.79 37.46 -3.69
CA VAL A 211 1.19 37.49 -2.26
C VAL A 211 1.15 36.07 -1.67
N PHE A 212 0.07 35.34 -1.88
CA PHE A 212 -0.08 33.96 -1.41
C PHE A 212 1.01 33.04 -1.95
N LYS A 213 1.31 33.16 -3.24
CA LYS A 213 2.35 32.40 -3.95
C LYS A 213 3.76 32.68 -3.43
N ALA A 214 4.05 33.92 -3.03
CA ALA A 214 5.35 34.31 -2.49
C ALA A 214 5.56 33.83 -1.04
N GLU A 215 4.52 33.88 -0.20
CA GLU A 215 4.69 33.68 1.24
C GLU A 215 4.27 32.30 1.75
N LEU A 216 2.97 32.00 1.67
CA LEU A 216 2.36 30.90 2.41
C LEU A 216 2.25 29.63 1.55
N ALA A 217 1.91 29.78 0.28
CA ALA A 217 1.60 28.68 -0.60
C ALA A 217 2.75 27.66 -0.77
N PRO A 218 4.04 28.06 -0.88
CA PRO A 218 5.14 27.10 -0.97
C PRO A 218 5.26 26.21 0.27
N LYS A 219 4.96 26.76 1.46
CA LYS A 219 5.00 26.00 2.73
C LYS A 219 3.87 24.98 2.77
N LEU A 220 2.64 25.38 2.41
CA LEU A 220 1.49 24.48 2.34
C LEU A 220 1.67 23.39 1.29
N GLN A 221 2.18 23.74 0.11
CA GLN A 221 2.47 22.79 -0.96
C GLN A 221 3.48 21.72 -0.52
N ARG A 222 4.54 22.08 0.21
CA ARG A 222 5.50 21.11 0.76
C ARG A 222 4.83 20.14 1.72
N VAL A 223 3.97 20.62 2.61
CA VAL A 223 3.22 19.77 3.56
C VAL A 223 2.27 18.83 2.81
N LEU A 224 1.57 19.32 1.78
CA LEU A 224 0.69 18.50 0.94
C LEU A 224 1.46 17.40 0.20
N VAL A 225 2.61 17.75 -0.40
CA VAL A 225 3.49 16.79 -1.08
C VAL A 225 3.99 15.75 -0.10
N LEU A 226 4.42 16.15 1.11
CA LEU A 226 4.83 15.22 2.14
C LEU A 226 3.70 14.27 2.51
N LYS A 227 2.47 14.77 2.75
CA LYS A 227 1.28 13.93 3.04
C LYS A 227 1.01 12.94 1.91
N SER A 228 1.16 13.34 0.65
CA SER A 228 0.95 12.47 -0.53
C SER A 228 1.91 11.27 -0.60
N TRP A 229 3.03 11.28 0.14
CA TRP A 229 3.96 10.15 0.19
C TRP A 229 3.45 9.01 1.06
N TRP A 230 2.61 9.31 2.05
CA TRP A 230 2.10 8.32 3.01
C TRP A 230 0.66 7.89 2.68
N ALA A 231 -0.12 8.78 2.07
CA ALA A 231 -1.50 8.49 1.68
C ALA A 231 -1.61 8.00 0.23
N GLN A 232 -2.53 7.07 -0.05
CA GLN A 232 -2.89 6.73 -1.44
C GLN A 232 -3.60 7.90 -2.15
N ASN A 233 -4.44 8.59 -1.39
CA ASN A 233 -5.09 9.83 -1.77
C ASN A 233 -4.91 10.81 -0.61
N TYR A 234 -4.26 11.95 -0.88
CA TYR A 234 -3.92 12.93 0.16
C TYR A 234 -5.12 13.75 0.64
N VAL A 235 -6.28 13.67 -0.04
CA VAL A 235 -7.49 14.43 0.28
C VAL A 235 -8.52 13.61 1.05
N SER A 236 -8.45 12.27 1.01
CA SER A 236 -9.50 11.38 1.54
C SER A 236 -9.85 11.53 3.02
N ASP A 237 -8.96 12.07 3.86
CA ASP A 237 -9.28 12.31 5.27
C ASP A 237 -10.02 13.64 5.49
N TRP A 238 -9.88 14.58 4.56
CA TRP A 238 -10.48 15.92 4.61
C TRP A 238 -11.80 16.00 3.87
N TRP A 239 -12.01 15.13 2.88
CA TRP A 239 -13.26 14.99 2.13
C TRP A 239 -14.27 14.13 2.87
#